data_AF-A0A2H5FKZ4-F1
#
_entry.id   AF-A0A2H5FKZ4-F1
#
_cell.length_a   1.000
_cell.length_b   1.000
_cell.length_c   1.000
_cell.angle_alpha   90.00
_cell.angle_beta   90.00
_cell.angle_gamma   90.00
#
_symmetry.space_group_name_H-M   'P 1'
#
loop_
_entity.id
_entity.type
_entity.pdbx_description
1 polymer ?
#
loop_
_entity_poly.entity_id
_entity_poly.type
_entity_poly.pdbx_seq_one_letter_code
_entity_poly.pdbx_strand_id
1 'polypeptide(L)'
;MGLEVYTWKSSRKGLGFTTPVKSSLLGGNVGHAAVELTFPADEKGEELAKKYQNTQGLAISKRTEMVPEQQPDGSYKAKEQINYFVYFSWWPGNSNGHHINSHRDDLEAEWRHEPSQKIKSYTKGYLYGENVPEDNKTNVKGSLVREKTITKVKEFSHAHLKHDIENDPAYKALIAEKDGLLAENNRLRDKLTNYMQEVGQALIENRKPNKALDLTEAENDRCRVISKEITRVNEQIELCRMDFEERHLSVGEAPAAIVRIPTNYDHNAPDFALDAEKILEEMASLSQSASAYNYTKFNCSTTATKVVKAGIGDELKMTMEVDGFDVGKAAKAFISTPTSFCAFSKKIQSELLHLNTKQDISEQRQMEEPQIAPSNEFKARLGEITQKSRKIEGQEKVDVGFAMR
;
A
#
# COMPACT_ATOMS: atom_id res chain seq x y z
N MET A 1 5.36 3.87 -5.45
CA MET A 1 4.84 3.03 -4.35
C MET A 1 3.65 3.72 -3.73
N GLY A 2 2.79 2.97 -3.03
CA GLY A 2 1.61 3.59 -2.44
C GLY A 2 0.64 2.62 -1.78
N LEU A 3 -0.49 3.18 -1.37
CA LEU A 3 -1.65 2.43 -0.92
C LEU A 3 -2.56 2.17 -2.12
N GLU A 4 -2.64 0.92 -2.56
CA GLU A 4 -3.65 0.49 -3.52
C GLU A 4 -4.95 0.16 -2.80
N VAL A 5 -6.05 0.70 -3.32
CA VAL A 5 -7.40 0.47 -2.82
C VAL A 5 -8.15 -0.34 -3.86
N TYR A 6 -8.53 -1.56 -3.50
CA TYR A 6 -9.31 -2.46 -4.35
C TYR A 6 -10.78 -2.43 -3.93
N THR A 7 -11.67 -2.22 -4.90
CA THR A 7 -13.11 -2.31 -4.65
C THR A 7 -13.81 -3.14 -5.71
N TRP A 8 -14.59 -4.12 -5.26
CA TRP A 8 -15.46 -4.95 -6.09
C TRP A 8 -16.89 -4.44 -6.01
N LYS A 9 -17.59 -4.49 -7.15
CA LYS A 9 -18.97 -4.00 -7.30
C LYS A 9 -19.17 -2.52 -6.88
N SER A 10 -18.11 -1.72 -6.86
CA SER A 10 -18.22 -0.27 -6.75
C SER A 10 -18.82 0.31 -8.04
N SER A 11 -19.86 1.15 -7.95
CA SER A 11 -20.46 1.79 -9.11
C SER A 11 -19.97 3.24 -9.29
N ARG A 12 -20.07 3.78 -10.51
CA ARG A 12 -19.84 5.21 -10.78
C ARG A 12 -21.05 6.10 -10.44
N LYS A 13 -22.24 5.50 -10.22
CA LYS A 13 -23.53 6.20 -10.01
C LYS A 13 -24.43 5.42 -9.05
N GLY A 14 -25.09 6.12 -8.13
CA GLY A 14 -26.19 5.60 -7.30
C GLY A 14 -25.92 5.58 -5.79
N LEU A 15 -26.98 5.36 -5.01
CA LEU A 15 -26.90 5.01 -3.60
C LEU A 15 -26.31 3.60 -3.51
N GLY A 16 -25.14 3.44 -2.88
CA GLY A 16 -24.39 2.17 -2.76
C GLY A 16 -25.14 1.00 -2.13
N PHE A 17 -26.41 1.19 -1.74
CA PHE A 17 -27.29 0.19 -1.14
C PHE A 17 -28.07 -0.65 -2.15
N THR A 18 -28.15 -0.23 -3.42
CA THR A 18 -28.88 -0.97 -4.46
C THR A 18 -28.28 -2.35 -4.75
N THR A 19 -26.95 -2.43 -4.82
CA THR A 19 -26.21 -3.69 -5.02
C THR A 19 -26.45 -4.68 -3.87
N PRO A 20 -26.23 -4.31 -2.58
CA PRO A 20 -26.60 -5.13 -1.43
C PRO A 20 -27.99 -5.77 -1.49
N VAL A 21 -29.01 -4.94 -1.77
CA VAL A 21 -30.40 -5.40 -1.82
C VAL A 21 -30.59 -6.36 -2.98
N LYS A 22 -30.06 -6.02 -4.17
CA LYS A 22 -30.16 -6.88 -5.36
C LYS A 22 -29.50 -8.24 -5.13
N SER A 23 -28.30 -8.28 -4.57
CA SER A 23 -27.56 -9.51 -4.30
C SER A 23 -28.26 -10.39 -3.27
N SER A 24 -28.84 -9.81 -2.22
CA SER A 24 -29.65 -10.56 -1.24
C SER A 24 -30.93 -11.17 -1.84
N LEU A 25 -31.59 -10.43 -2.74
CA LEU A 25 -32.84 -10.88 -3.38
C LEU A 25 -32.58 -11.90 -4.50
N LEU A 26 -31.62 -11.65 -5.38
CA LEU A 26 -31.41 -12.39 -6.63
C LEU A 26 -30.21 -13.34 -6.59
N GLY A 27 -29.44 -13.33 -5.50
CA GLY A 27 -28.13 -13.98 -5.41
C GLY A 27 -27.03 -13.09 -6.00
N GLY A 28 -25.80 -13.31 -5.57
CA GLY A 28 -24.66 -12.46 -5.92
C GLY A 28 -23.85 -12.04 -4.71
N ASN A 29 -22.69 -11.43 -4.97
CA ASN A 29 -21.90 -10.78 -3.93
C ASN A 29 -22.38 -9.35 -3.70
N VAL A 30 -22.28 -8.89 -2.46
CA VAL A 30 -22.60 -7.50 -2.07
C VAL A 30 -21.47 -6.51 -2.45
N GLY A 31 -20.34 -7.07 -2.90
CA GLY A 31 -19.10 -6.36 -3.18
C GLY A 31 -18.20 -6.31 -1.96
N HIS A 32 -16.92 -6.09 -2.23
CA HIS A 32 -15.85 -6.12 -1.24
C HIS A 32 -14.90 -4.94 -1.38
N ALA A 33 -14.14 -4.66 -0.33
CA ALA A 33 -13.13 -3.63 -0.29
C ALA A 33 -11.90 -4.13 0.46
N ALA A 34 -10.73 -3.91 -0.14
CA ALA A 34 -9.44 -4.24 0.44
C ALA A 34 -8.43 -3.14 0.15
N VAL A 35 -7.31 -3.20 0.85
CA VAL A 35 -6.20 -2.27 0.67
C VAL A 35 -4.89 -3.06 0.65
N GLU A 36 -3.93 -2.54 -0.07
CA GLU A 36 -2.57 -3.08 -0.09
C GLU A 36 -1.57 -1.94 0.00
N LEU A 37 -0.70 -2.04 0.98
CA LEU A 37 0.39 -1.10 1.16
C LEU A 37 1.65 -1.67 0.51
N THR A 38 2.32 -0.87 -0.30
CA THR A 38 3.63 -1.17 -0.89
C THR A 38 4.66 -0.13 -0.49
N PHE A 39 5.89 -0.59 -0.18
CA PHE A 39 7.03 0.28 0.11
C PHE A 39 8.35 -0.41 -0.26
N PRO A 40 9.43 0.35 -0.59
CA PRO A 40 10.73 -0.19 -0.95
C PRO A 40 11.32 -1.11 0.14
N ALA A 41 12.03 -2.16 -0.26
CA ALA A 41 12.81 -3.00 0.63
C ALA A 41 14.23 -2.45 0.84
N ASP A 42 14.33 -1.16 1.16
CA ASP A 42 15.56 -0.49 1.57
C ASP A 42 15.77 -0.57 3.10
N GLU A 43 16.76 0.13 3.65
CA GLU A 43 17.05 0.10 5.09
C GLU A 43 15.85 0.56 5.94
N LYS A 44 15.16 1.64 5.53
CA LYS A 44 13.99 2.17 6.23
C LYS A 44 12.79 1.22 6.11
N GLY A 45 12.55 0.69 4.92
CA GLY A 45 11.49 -0.29 4.68
C GLY A 45 11.71 -1.59 5.45
N GLU A 46 12.96 -2.06 5.54
CA GLU A 46 13.33 -3.24 6.33
C GLU A 46 13.07 -3.02 7.84
N GLU A 47 13.37 -1.83 8.37
CA GLU A 47 13.02 -1.46 9.76
C GLU A 47 11.50 -1.47 9.98
N LEU A 48 10.74 -0.85 9.07
CA LEU A 48 9.29 -0.79 9.13
C LEU A 48 8.67 -2.20 9.06
N ALA A 49 9.11 -3.02 8.10
CA ALA A 49 8.67 -4.41 7.98
C ALA A 49 9.00 -5.19 9.26
N LYS A 50 10.22 -5.05 9.80
CA LYS A 50 10.63 -5.73 11.03
C LYS A 50 9.76 -5.40 12.23
N LYS A 51 9.31 -4.15 12.33
CA LYS A 51 8.44 -3.67 13.40
C LYS A 51 7.09 -4.39 13.42
N TYR A 52 6.50 -4.67 12.26
CA TYR A 52 5.14 -5.20 12.17
C TYR A 52 5.04 -6.67 11.72
N GLN A 53 6.09 -7.28 11.19
CA GLN A 53 6.08 -8.66 10.65
C GLN A 53 5.61 -9.75 11.62
N ASN A 54 5.71 -9.53 12.94
CA ASN A 54 5.30 -10.51 13.96
C ASN A 54 3.86 -10.28 14.45
N THR A 55 3.14 -9.37 13.82
CA THR A 55 1.74 -9.07 14.15
C THR A 55 0.86 -10.21 13.70
N GLN A 56 0.16 -10.85 14.65
CA GLN A 56 -0.80 -11.89 14.33
C GLN A 56 -1.88 -11.37 13.37
N GLY A 57 -2.11 -12.09 12.26
CA GLY A 57 -3.12 -11.74 11.27
C GLY A 57 -2.65 -10.77 10.18
N LEU A 58 -1.40 -10.29 10.24
CA LEU A 58 -0.80 -9.45 9.23
C LEU A 58 0.29 -10.21 8.48
N ALA A 59 0.19 -10.25 7.16
CA ALA A 59 1.16 -10.92 6.29
C ALA A 59 1.96 -9.86 5.51
N ILE A 60 3.28 -9.85 5.71
CA ILE A 60 4.21 -8.94 5.03
C ILE A 60 5.19 -9.81 4.24
N SER A 61 5.35 -9.57 2.95
CA SER A 61 6.34 -10.27 2.12
C SER A 61 6.98 -9.33 1.10
N LYS A 62 7.99 -9.83 0.38
CA LYS A 62 8.72 -9.11 -0.68
C LYS A 62 8.18 -9.52 -2.05
N ARG A 63 8.16 -8.57 -2.99
CA ARG A 63 7.90 -8.82 -4.41
C ARG A 63 8.74 -7.91 -5.30
N THR A 64 8.97 -8.35 -6.53
CA THR A 64 9.68 -7.58 -7.55
C THR A 64 8.68 -6.78 -8.37
N GLU A 65 8.86 -5.47 -8.45
CA GLU A 65 8.02 -4.57 -9.26
C GLU A 65 8.87 -3.70 -10.18
N MET A 66 8.29 -3.31 -11.31
CA MET A 66 8.87 -2.32 -12.21
C MET A 66 8.47 -0.92 -11.76
N VAL A 67 9.44 -0.10 -11.38
CA VAL A 67 9.23 1.29 -10.93
C VAL A 67 9.85 2.29 -11.91
N PRO A 68 9.27 3.48 -12.08
CA PRO A 68 9.90 4.55 -12.84
C PRO A 68 11.07 5.15 -12.04
N GLU A 69 12.26 5.16 -12.63
CA GLU A 69 13.44 5.83 -12.11
C GLU A 69 13.80 7.03 -12.98
N GLN A 70 13.85 8.22 -12.36
CA GLN A 70 14.26 9.43 -13.05
C GLN A 70 15.76 9.39 -13.32
N GLN A 71 16.14 9.65 -14.56
CA GLN A 71 17.51 9.69 -15.04
C GLN A 71 18.08 11.11 -14.90
N PRO A 72 19.42 11.29 -14.94
CA PRO A 72 20.05 12.61 -14.84
C PRO A 72 19.62 13.61 -15.93
N ASP A 73 19.13 13.12 -17.07
CA ASP A 73 18.61 13.92 -18.19
C ASP A 73 17.13 14.30 -18.02
N GLY A 74 16.50 13.93 -16.90
CA GLY A 74 15.09 14.16 -16.60
C GLY A 74 14.12 13.15 -17.22
N SER A 75 14.60 12.20 -18.02
CA SER A 75 13.78 11.10 -18.55
C SER A 75 13.48 10.05 -17.48
N TYR A 76 12.47 9.20 -17.70
CA TYR A 76 12.15 8.07 -16.82
C TYR A 76 12.43 6.75 -17.52
N LYS A 77 13.07 5.83 -16.80
CA LYS A 77 13.26 4.44 -17.24
C LYS A 77 12.67 3.48 -16.23
N ALA A 78 12.19 2.34 -16.72
CA ALA A 78 11.71 1.28 -15.84
C ALA A 78 12.91 0.57 -15.19
N LYS A 79 12.84 0.39 -13.88
CA LYS A 79 13.84 -0.31 -13.07
C LYS A 79 13.14 -1.37 -12.22
N GLU A 80 13.76 -2.54 -12.12
CA GLU A 80 13.33 -3.55 -11.16
C GLU A 80 13.69 -3.10 -9.74
N GLN A 81 12.70 -3.15 -8.85
CA GLN A 81 12.87 -2.84 -7.43
C GLN A 81 12.19 -3.92 -6.59
N ILE A 82 12.85 -4.31 -5.51
CA ILE A 82 12.27 -5.21 -4.50
C ILE A 82 11.49 -4.33 -3.52
N ASN A 83 10.21 -4.64 -3.34
CA ASN A 83 9.31 -3.93 -2.46
C ASN A 83 8.71 -4.89 -1.45
N TYR A 84 8.45 -4.39 -0.25
CA TYR A 84 7.51 -5.04 0.64
C TYR A 84 6.08 -4.76 0.20
N PHE A 85 5.21 -5.74 0.41
CA PHE A 85 3.78 -5.58 0.26
C PHE A 85 3.04 -6.17 1.46
N VAL A 86 1.92 -5.54 1.78
CA VAL A 86 1.01 -5.94 2.87
C VAL A 86 -0.41 -5.81 2.37
N TYR A 87 -1.07 -6.95 2.14
CA TYR A 87 -2.47 -6.99 1.75
C TYR A 87 -3.37 -7.11 2.97
N PHE A 88 -4.39 -6.26 3.06
CA PHE A 88 -5.33 -6.26 4.18
C PHE A 88 -6.78 -6.25 3.69
N SER A 89 -7.50 -7.31 4.05
CA SER A 89 -8.86 -7.57 3.61
C SER A 89 -9.68 -8.21 4.71
N TRP A 90 -10.72 -7.51 5.17
CA TRP A 90 -11.49 -7.90 6.36
C TRP A 90 -12.76 -8.67 6.01
N TRP A 91 -12.80 -9.97 6.32
CA TRP A 91 -13.94 -10.85 6.03
C TRP A 91 -14.60 -11.41 7.29
N PRO A 92 -15.88 -11.81 7.24
CA PRO A 92 -16.52 -12.55 8.33
C PRO A 92 -15.85 -13.92 8.54
N GLY A 93 -15.54 -14.27 9.79
CA GLY A 93 -14.81 -15.48 10.16
C GLY A 93 -15.19 -16.05 11.53
N ASN A 94 -14.78 -17.30 11.81
CA ASN A 94 -15.28 -18.08 12.95
C ASN A 94 -14.56 -17.82 14.29
N SER A 95 -13.30 -17.40 14.29
CA SER A 95 -12.48 -17.36 15.51
C SER A 95 -12.71 -16.09 16.35
N ASN A 96 -12.83 -14.93 15.71
CA ASN A 96 -13.07 -13.62 16.36
C ASN A 96 -14.20 -12.82 15.66
N GLY A 97 -15.07 -13.51 14.92
CA GLY A 97 -16.06 -12.88 14.04
C GLY A 97 -15.50 -12.31 12.75
N HIS A 98 -14.19 -12.43 12.49
CA HIS A 98 -13.53 -12.04 11.24
C HIS A 98 -12.29 -12.89 10.93
N HIS A 99 -11.76 -12.79 9.71
CA HIS A 99 -10.43 -13.22 9.29
C HIS A 99 -9.86 -12.27 8.23
N ILE A 100 -8.55 -12.33 8.00
CA ILE A 100 -7.86 -11.55 6.96
C ILE A 100 -7.65 -12.43 5.73
N ASN A 101 -8.18 -12.02 4.59
CA ASN A 101 -8.04 -12.72 3.31
C ASN A 101 -6.75 -12.31 2.57
N SER A 102 -6.23 -13.20 1.73
CA SER A 102 -5.26 -12.85 0.68
C SER A 102 -5.94 -12.19 -0.53
N HIS A 103 -5.16 -11.65 -1.46
CA HIS A 103 -5.69 -11.07 -2.70
C HIS A 103 -6.45 -12.11 -3.52
N ARG A 104 -5.88 -13.30 -3.71
CA ARG A 104 -6.53 -14.41 -4.40
C ARG A 104 -7.81 -14.86 -3.73
N ASP A 105 -7.85 -14.92 -2.40
CA ASP A 105 -9.09 -15.28 -1.69
C ASP A 105 -10.23 -14.32 -2.02
N ASP A 106 -9.94 -13.01 -2.15
CA ASP A 106 -10.93 -12.01 -2.53
C ASP A 106 -11.39 -12.17 -3.97
N LEU A 107 -10.48 -12.38 -4.92
CA LEU A 107 -10.80 -12.65 -6.31
C LEU A 107 -11.69 -13.89 -6.45
N GLU A 108 -11.37 -14.97 -5.73
CA GLU A 108 -12.12 -16.21 -5.74
C GLU A 108 -13.47 -16.09 -5.02
N ALA A 109 -13.55 -15.38 -3.90
CA ALA A 109 -14.79 -15.16 -3.17
C ALA A 109 -15.78 -14.31 -3.98
N GLU A 110 -15.28 -13.24 -4.60
CA GLU A 110 -16.05 -12.36 -5.48
C GLU A 110 -16.48 -13.08 -6.75
N TRP A 111 -15.66 -14.03 -7.24
CA TRP A 111 -16.09 -14.96 -8.27
C TRP A 111 -17.20 -15.87 -7.74
N ARG A 112 -16.98 -16.68 -6.70
CA ARG A 112 -17.81 -17.85 -6.36
C ARG A 112 -19.30 -17.56 -6.30
N HIS A 113 -19.75 -16.47 -5.67
CA HIS A 113 -21.18 -16.23 -5.50
C HIS A 113 -21.83 -15.35 -6.58
N GLU A 114 -21.07 -14.90 -7.58
CA GLU A 114 -21.56 -13.94 -8.56
C GLU A 114 -22.37 -14.60 -9.70
N PRO A 115 -23.58 -14.12 -10.03
CA PRO A 115 -24.29 -14.55 -11.22
C PRO A 115 -23.55 -14.14 -12.49
N SER A 116 -23.43 -15.05 -13.45
CA SER A 116 -22.84 -14.77 -14.78
C SER A 116 -23.84 -15.01 -15.90
N GLN A 117 -23.61 -14.36 -17.04
CA GLN A 117 -24.29 -14.73 -18.28
C GLN A 117 -23.90 -16.16 -18.68
N LYS A 118 -24.83 -16.86 -19.33
CA LYS A 118 -24.56 -18.21 -19.85
C LYS A 118 -23.48 -18.12 -20.93
N ILE A 119 -22.38 -18.86 -20.75
CA ILE A 119 -21.34 -19.01 -21.78
C ILE A 119 -21.99 -19.61 -23.04
N LYS A 120 -21.77 -18.98 -24.20
CA LYS A 120 -22.26 -19.48 -25.50
C LYS A 120 -21.66 -20.85 -25.81
N SER A 121 -22.43 -21.74 -26.44
CA SER A 121 -22.03 -23.13 -26.67
C SER A 121 -20.69 -23.28 -27.43
N TYR A 122 -20.44 -22.44 -28.44
CA TYR A 122 -19.17 -22.47 -29.18
C TYR A 122 -17.98 -22.10 -28.29
N THR A 123 -18.13 -21.07 -27.44
CA THR A 123 -17.09 -20.65 -26.50
C THR A 123 -16.84 -21.72 -25.45
N LYS A 124 -17.91 -22.37 -24.97
CA LYS A 124 -17.82 -23.48 -24.04
C LYS A 124 -16.99 -24.64 -24.61
N GLY A 125 -17.25 -25.01 -25.87
CA GLY A 125 -16.49 -26.06 -26.56
C GLY A 125 -15.02 -25.67 -26.80
N TYR A 126 -14.76 -24.39 -27.12
CA TYR A 126 -13.38 -23.90 -27.27
C TYR A 126 -12.60 -23.91 -25.95
N LEU A 127 -13.24 -23.50 -24.85
CA LEU A 127 -12.59 -23.38 -23.54
C LEU A 127 -12.40 -24.71 -22.82
N TYR A 128 -13.38 -25.62 -22.93
CA TYR A 128 -13.44 -26.82 -22.10
C TYR A 128 -13.51 -28.13 -22.90
N GLY A 129 -13.63 -28.07 -24.23
CA GLY A 129 -13.91 -29.26 -25.04
C GLY A 129 -15.28 -29.85 -24.70
N GLU A 130 -15.32 -31.17 -24.53
CA GLU A 130 -16.57 -31.92 -24.28
C GLU A 130 -17.09 -31.78 -22.85
N ASN A 131 -16.20 -31.55 -21.86
CA ASN A 131 -16.55 -31.58 -20.44
C ASN A 131 -16.07 -30.31 -19.71
N VAL A 132 -16.96 -29.72 -18.91
CA VAL A 132 -16.61 -28.57 -18.06
C VAL A 132 -16.05 -29.07 -16.74
N PRO A 133 -14.83 -28.67 -16.34
CA PRO A 133 -14.29 -28.98 -15.02
C PRO A 133 -15.19 -28.43 -13.90
N GLU A 134 -15.32 -29.16 -12.79
CA GLU A 134 -16.17 -28.75 -11.66
C GLU A 134 -15.74 -27.39 -11.07
N ASP A 135 -14.44 -27.07 -11.08
CA ASP A 135 -13.93 -25.77 -10.59
C ASP A 135 -14.46 -24.56 -11.37
N ASN A 136 -15.02 -24.76 -12.57
CA ASN A 136 -15.66 -23.73 -13.38
C ASN A 136 -17.19 -23.69 -13.19
N LYS A 137 -17.70 -24.40 -12.18
CA LYS A 137 -19.11 -24.39 -11.79
C LYS A 137 -19.26 -23.81 -10.40
N THR A 138 -20.32 -23.04 -10.21
CA THR A 138 -20.68 -22.52 -8.89
C THR A 138 -22.18 -22.43 -8.74
N ASN A 139 -22.66 -22.39 -7.50
CA ASN A 139 -24.06 -22.24 -7.17
C ASN A 139 -24.36 -20.80 -6.77
N VAL A 140 -25.41 -20.24 -7.36
CA VAL A 140 -25.94 -18.93 -6.98
C VAL A 140 -27.35 -19.12 -6.44
N LYS A 141 -27.61 -18.52 -5.28
CA LYS A 141 -28.90 -18.55 -4.59
C LYS A 141 -29.22 -17.16 -4.06
N GLY A 142 -30.49 -16.76 -4.19
CA GLY A 142 -31.02 -15.54 -3.59
C GLY A 142 -32.31 -15.83 -2.84
N SER A 143 -32.83 -14.85 -2.10
CA SER A 143 -34.10 -15.00 -1.38
C SER A 143 -35.29 -15.25 -2.33
N LEU A 144 -35.24 -14.71 -3.56
CA LEU A 144 -36.26 -14.83 -4.59
C LEU A 144 -35.86 -15.78 -5.74
N VAL A 145 -34.65 -16.36 -5.69
CA VAL A 145 -34.10 -17.17 -6.77
C VAL A 145 -33.67 -18.52 -6.19
N ARG A 146 -34.29 -19.61 -6.68
CA ARG A 146 -33.89 -20.98 -6.34
C ARG A 146 -32.42 -21.18 -6.71
N GLU A 147 -31.74 -21.98 -5.90
CA GLU A 147 -30.33 -22.31 -6.14
C GLU A 147 -30.14 -22.85 -7.57
N LYS A 148 -29.18 -22.27 -8.27
CA LYS A 148 -28.87 -22.61 -9.65
C LYS A 148 -27.37 -22.74 -9.83
N THR A 149 -26.95 -23.87 -10.40
CA THR A 149 -25.58 -24.05 -10.87
C THR A 149 -25.34 -23.28 -12.16
N ILE A 150 -24.30 -22.47 -12.17
CA ILE A 150 -23.83 -21.72 -13.34
C ILE A 150 -22.42 -22.15 -13.70
N THR A 151 -22.10 -22.13 -14.99
CA THR A 151 -20.75 -22.34 -15.50
C THR A 151 -20.14 -21.00 -15.88
N LYS A 152 -18.96 -20.71 -15.36
CA LYS A 152 -18.18 -19.51 -15.68
C LYS A 152 -16.69 -19.83 -15.56
N VAL A 153 -15.86 -19.09 -16.27
CA VAL A 153 -14.42 -19.34 -16.22
C VAL A 153 -13.87 -18.87 -14.89
N LYS A 154 -13.19 -19.76 -14.16
CA LYS A 154 -12.54 -19.45 -12.89
C LYS A 154 -11.15 -18.88 -13.08
N GLU A 155 -10.37 -19.49 -13.96
CA GLU A 155 -8.95 -19.20 -14.09
C GLU A 155 -8.49 -19.34 -15.54
N PHE A 156 -7.59 -18.45 -15.95
CA PHE A 156 -6.84 -18.53 -17.20
C PHE A 156 -5.35 -18.40 -16.94
N SER A 157 -4.55 -19.32 -17.49
CA SER A 157 -3.08 -19.23 -17.44
C SER A 157 -2.53 -18.55 -18.70
N HIS A 158 -1.66 -17.56 -18.50
CA HIS A 158 -0.99 -16.81 -19.56
C HIS A 158 0.42 -17.36 -19.77
N ALA A 159 0.54 -18.40 -20.60
CA ALA A 159 1.81 -19.09 -20.82
C ALA A 159 2.99 -18.17 -21.24
N HIS A 160 2.70 -17.05 -21.92
CA HIS A 160 3.70 -16.08 -22.36
C HIS A 160 4.21 -15.16 -21.24
N LEU A 161 3.50 -15.07 -20.11
CA LEU A 161 3.92 -14.34 -18.91
C LEU A 161 4.57 -15.27 -17.88
N LYS A 162 4.65 -16.57 -18.17
CA LYS A 162 5.23 -17.54 -17.24
C LYS A 162 6.74 -17.35 -17.20
N HIS A 163 7.22 -16.88 -16.07
CA HIS A 163 8.63 -16.73 -15.77
C HIS A 163 9.05 -17.77 -14.73
N ASP A 164 10.36 -18.03 -14.66
CA ASP A 164 10.94 -18.87 -13.63
C ASP A 164 11.16 -18.05 -12.36
N ILE A 165 10.53 -18.45 -11.26
CA ILE A 165 10.63 -17.75 -9.97
C ILE A 165 12.05 -17.77 -9.41
N GLU A 166 12.84 -18.79 -9.77
CA GLU A 166 14.24 -18.88 -9.38
C GLU A 166 15.07 -17.70 -9.91
N ASN A 167 14.54 -16.94 -10.87
CA ASN A 167 15.15 -15.72 -11.40
C ASN A 167 14.62 -14.43 -10.79
N ASP A 168 13.53 -14.46 -10.02
CA ASP A 168 12.91 -13.27 -9.42
C ASP A 168 13.81 -12.67 -8.31
N PRO A 169 14.15 -11.37 -8.37
CA PRO A 169 15.01 -10.70 -7.39
C PRO A 169 14.52 -10.79 -5.94
N ALA A 170 13.22 -10.62 -5.69
CA ALA A 170 12.64 -10.69 -4.35
C ALA A 170 12.73 -12.13 -3.80
N TYR A 171 12.43 -13.13 -4.63
CA TYR A 171 12.57 -14.54 -4.26
C TYR A 171 14.03 -14.87 -3.90
N LYS A 172 15.00 -14.48 -4.73
CA LYS A 172 16.43 -14.68 -4.45
C LYS A 172 16.87 -14.02 -3.15
N ALA A 173 16.40 -12.80 -2.87
CA ALA A 173 16.73 -12.09 -1.64
C ALA A 173 16.21 -12.84 -0.39
N LEU A 174 14.99 -13.37 -0.44
CA LEU A 174 14.41 -14.16 0.64
C LEU A 174 15.14 -15.51 0.84
N ILE A 175 15.55 -16.18 -0.24
CA ILE A 175 16.34 -17.41 -0.17
C ILE A 175 17.72 -17.14 0.45
N ALA A 176 18.39 -16.04 0.05
CA ALA A 176 19.66 -15.66 0.65
C ALA A 176 19.52 -15.34 2.15
N GLU A 177 18.44 -14.67 2.56
CA GLU A 177 18.13 -14.42 3.99
C GLU A 177 17.93 -15.74 4.75
N LYS A 178 17.15 -16.67 4.17
CA LYS A 178 16.93 -18.01 4.73
C LYS A 178 18.24 -18.77 4.95
N ASP A 179 19.07 -18.82 3.92
CA ASP A 179 20.33 -19.57 3.95
C ASP A 179 21.29 -18.96 4.98
N GLY A 180 21.34 -17.63 5.08
CA GLY A 180 22.08 -16.92 6.13
C GLY A 180 21.62 -17.28 7.54
N LEU A 181 20.30 -17.27 7.78
CA LEU A 181 19.72 -17.64 9.08
C LEU A 181 19.95 -19.13 9.41
N LEU A 182 19.85 -20.03 8.43
CA LEU A 182 20.12 -21.45 8.62
C LEU A 182 21.60 -21.71 8.93
N ALA A 183 22.52 -21.04 8.23
CA ALA A 183 23.95 -21.14 8.49
C ALA A 183 24.30 -20.64 9.90
N GLU A 184 23.73 -19.50 10.31
CA GLU A 184 23.92 -18.97 11.67
C GLU A 184 23.36 -19.93 12.73
N ASN A 185 22.16 -20.47 12.53
CA ASN A 185 21.54 -21.42 13.45
C ASN A 185 22.34 -22.73 13.58
N ASN A 186 22.88 -23.24 12.46
CA ASN A 186 23.75 -24.41 12.47
C ASN A 186 25.04 -24.12 13.25
N ARG A 187 25.68 -22.96 13.03
CA ARG A 187 26.88 -22.55 13.79
C ARG A 187 26.62 -22.51 15.30
N LEU A 188 25.48 -21.98 15.73
CA LEU A 188 25.09 -21.92 17.14
C LEU A 188 24.86 -23.32 17.74
N ARG A 189 24.20 -24.21 16.99
CA ARG A 189 23.98 -25.61 17.38
C ARG A 189 25.27 -26.42 17.45
N ASP A 190 26.18 -26.21 16.51
CA ASP A 190 27.49 -26.85 16.48
C ASP A 190 28.31 -26.43 17.71
N LYS A 191 28.30 -25.13 18.03
CA LYS A 191 28.96 -24.62 19.24
C LYS A 191 28.40 -25.24 20.52
N LEU A 192 27.07 -25.31 20.65
CA LEU A 192 26.42 -25.96 21.79
C LEU A 192 26.76 -27.46 21.87
N THR A 193 26.78 -28.14 20.72
CA THR A 193 27.12 -29.57 20.64
C THR A 193 28.56 -29.81 21.09
N ASN A 194 29.50 -28.99 20.62
CA ASN A 194 30.91 -29.06 21.03
C ASN A 194 31.08 -28.81 22.53
N TYR A 195 30.34 -27.87 23.11
CA TYR A 195 30.37 -27.65 24.55
C TYR A 195 29.79 -28.82 25.35
N MET A 196 28.68 -29.42 24.89
CA MET A 196 28.11 -30.61 25.53
C MET A 196 29.08 -31.81 25.50
N GLN A 197 29.80 -32.00 24.40
CA GLN A 197 30.85 -33.01 24.29
C GLN A 197 32.00 -32.72 25.26
N GLU A 198 32.45 -31.47 25.35
CA GLU A 198 33.47 -31.01 26.30
C GLU A 198 33.05 -31.24 27.76
N VAL A 199 31.78 -30.99 28.10
CA VAL A 199 31.24 -31.27 29.44
C VAL A 199 31.34 -32.76 29.76
N GLY A 200 30.98 -33.62 28.81
CA GLY A 200 31.12 -35.08 28.96
C GLY A 200 32.58 -35.52 29.13
N GLN A 201 33.49 -34.97 28.33
CA GLN A 201 34.91 -35.30 28.39
C GLN A 201 35.55 -34.81 29.71
N ALA A 202 35.23 -33.59 30.13
CA ALA A 202 35.72 -33.01 31.38
C ALA A 202 35.29 -33.85 32.60
N LEU A 203 34.08 -34.40 32.56
CA LEU A 203 33.56 -35.30 33.59
C LEU A 203 34.37 -36.60 33.67
N ILE A 204 34.67 -37.24 32.53
CA ILE A 204 35.50 -38.45 32.45
C ILE A 204 36.91 -38.18 33.00
N GLU A 205 37.46 -37.00 32.69
CA GLU A 205 38.81 -36.59 33.07
C GLU A 205 38.90 -35.96 34.48
N ASN A 206 37.79 -35.87 35.23
CA ASN A 206 37.71 -35.20 36.53
C ASN A 206 38.26 -33.76 36.54
N ARG A 207 38.02 -33.01 35.46
CA ARG A 207 38.40 -31.60 35.33
C ARG A 207 37.18 -30.70 35.16
N LYS A 208 37.40 -29.39 35.22
CA LYS A 208 36.35 -28.41 34.90
C LYS A 208 36.20 -28.29 33.38
N PRO A 209 34.95 -28.17 32.85
CA PRO A 209 34.72 -27.90 31.43
C PRO A 209 35.29 -26.55 31.00
N ASN A 210 35.78 -26.47 29.76
CA ASN A 210 36.21 -25.23 29.14
C ASN A 210 35.00 -24.35 28.79
N LYS A 211 34.72 -23.36 29.64
CA LYS A 211 33.61 -22.41 29.44
C LYS A 211 33.75 -21.51 28.22
N ALA A 212 34.93 -21.39 27.60
CA ALA A 212 35.08 -20.60 26.38
C ALA A 212 34.36 -21.23 25.17
N LEU A 213 34.04 -22.53 25.25
CA LEU A 213 33.26 -23.24 24.23
C LEU A 213 31.75 -23.08 24.41
N ASP A 214 31.30 -22.63 25.58
CA ASP A 214 29.89 -22.39 25.87
C ASP A 214 29.34 -21.21 25.06
N LEU A 215 28.02 -21.17 24.91
CA LEU A 215 27.33 -20.01 24.35
C LEU A 215 27.46 -18.81 25.29
N THR A 216 27.76 -17.65 24.72
CA THR A 216 27.64 -16.36 25.41
C THR A 216 26.17 -16.05 25.69
N GLU A 217 25.91 -15.06 26.55
CA GLU A 217 24.55 -14.58 26.83
C GLU A 217 23.86 -14.10 25.54
N ALA A 218 24.55 -13.32 24.72
CA ALA A 218 24.04 -12.85 23.43
C ALA A 218 23.73 -13.99 22.45
N GLU A 219 24.56 -15.03 22.39
CA GLU A 219 24.30 -16.21 21.55
C GLU A 219 23.11 -17.03 22.08
N ASN A 220 22.95 -17.15 23.39
CA ASN A 220 21.79 -17.79 24.00
C ASN A 220 20.49 -17.04 23.64
N ASP A 221 20.50 -15.71 23.71
CA ASP A 221 19.35 -14.90 23.30
C ASP A 221 19.10 -15.02 21.79
N ARG A 222 20.17 -15.07 20.97
CA ARG A 222 20.04 -15.29 19.53
C ARG A 222 19.38 -16.63 19.20
N CYS A 223 19.74 -17.72 19.88
CA CYS A 223 19.11 -19.03 19.74
C CYS A 223 17.58 -19.00 19.96
N ARG A 224 17.09 -18.13 20.85
CA ARG A 224 15.65 -17.99 21.15
C ARG A 224 14.86 -17.29 20.04
N VAL A 225 15.53 -16.44 19.26
CA VAL A 225 14.89 -15.60 18.24
C VAL A 225 15.08 -16.15 16.83
N ILE A 226 16.26 -16.74 16.53
CA ILE A 226 16.61 -17.18 15.17
C ILE A 226 15.64 -18.19 14.57
N SER A 227 15.07 -19.08 15.40
CA SER A 227 14.06 -20.05 14.93
C SER A 227 12.78 -19.36 14.47
N LYS A 228 12.38 -18.25 15.13
CA LYS A 228 11.21 -17.47 14.73
C LYS A 228 11.46 -16.72 13.42
N GLU A 229 12.66 -16.18 13.24
CA GLU A 229 13.05 -15.52 11.99
C GLU A 229 13.11 -16.50 10.81
N ILE A 230 13.60 -17.72 11.02
CA ILE A 230 13.57 -18.78 10.01
C ILE A 230 12.12 -19.12 9.61
N THR A 231 11.23 -19.33 10.58
CA THR A 231 9.81 -19.56 10.30
C THR A 231 9.21 -18.42 9.50
N ARG A 232 9.45 -17.17 9.94
CA ARG A 232 8.98 -15.96 9.27
C ARG A 232 9.44 -15.89 7.81
N VAL A 233 10.74 -16.09 7.55
CA VAL A 233 11.26 -16.04 6.19
C VAL A 233 10.65 -17.14 5.31
N ASN A 234 10.38 -18.33 5.85
CA ASN A 234 9.67 -19.35 5.09
C ASN A 234 8.23 -18.93 4.75
N GLU A 235 7.51 -18.28 5.68
CA GLU A 235 6.18 -17.71 5.40
C GLU A 235 6.23 -16.63 4.32
N GLN A 236 7.25 -15.75 4.37
CA GLN A 236 7.48 -14.74 3.33
C GLN A 236 7.76 -15.37 1.97
N ILE A 237 8.59 -16.43 1.92
CA ILE A 237 8.87 -17.18 0.69
C ILE A 237 7.59 -17.74 0.10
N GLU A 238 6.73 -18.39 0.88
CA GLU A 238 5.48 -18.95 0.36
C GLU A 238 4.54 -17.86 -0.16
N LEU A 239 4.42 -16.73 0.53
CA LEU A 239 3.64 -15.58 0.05
C LEU A 239 4.22 -14.97 -1.23
N CYS A 240 5.55 -14.85 -1.34
CA CYS A 240 6.24 -14.37 -2.53
C CYS A 240 5.99 -15.31 -3.72
N ARG A 241 5.95 -16.63 -3.49
CA ARG A 241 5.62 -17.62 -4.52
C ARG A 241 4.19 -17.47 -5.02
N MET A 242 3.23 -17.33 -4.09
CA MET A 242 1.83 -17.11 -4.44
C MET A 242 1.64 -15.83 -5.26
N ASP A 243 2.20 -14.69 -4.80
CA ASP A 243 2.18 -13.42 -5.54
C ASP A 243 2.80 -13.56 -6.94
N PHE A 244 3.95 -14.21 -7.05
CA PHE A 244 4.62 -14.44 -8.33
C PHE A 244 3.78 -15.31 -9.28
N GLU A 245 3.16 -16.37 -8.77
CA GLU A 245 2.28 -17.23 -9.56
C GLU A 245 1.06 -16.46 -10.09
N GLU A 246 0.50 -15.56 -9.28
CA GLU A 246 -0.65 -14.75 -9.68
C GLU A 246 -0.35 -13.81 -10.86
N ARG A 247 0.90 -13.38 -11.08
CA ARG A 247 1.27 -12.46 -12.17
C ARG A 247 1.03 -13.01 -13.58
N HIS A 248 0.97 -14.33 -13.74
CA HIS A 248 0.71 -14.99 -15.02
C HIS A 248 -0.63 -15.72 -15.07
N LEU A 249 -1.50 -15.46 -14.09
CA LEU A 249 -2.86 -16.00 -14.01
C LEU A 249 -3.88 -14.86 -14.08
N SER A 250 -5.05 -15.14 -14.63
CA SER A 250 -6.25 -14.35 -14.38
C SER A 250 -7.22 -15.22 -13.61
N VAL A 251 -7.35 -14.94 -12.31
CA VAL A 251 -8.17 -15.72 -11.37
C VAL A 251 -9.39 -14.91 -10.96
N GLY A 252 -10.53 -15.58 -10.87
CA GLY A 252 -11.71 -15.06 -10.21
C GLY A 252 -12.33 -13.83 -10.88
N GLU A 253 -12.84 -12.91 -10.07
CA GLU A 253 -13.46 -11.66 -10.52
C GLU A 253 -12.53 -10.49 -10.20
N ALA A 254 -12.10 -9.73 -11.22
CA ALA A 254 -11.23 -8.58 -11.03
C ALA A 254 -11.92 -7.42 -10.29
N PRO A 255 -11.17 -6.58 -9.55
CA PRO A 255 -11.70 -5.37 -8.93
C PRO A 255 -12.38 -4.47 -9.95
N ALA A 256 -13.53 -3.89 -9.58
CA ALA A 256 -14.25 -2.93 -10.42
C ALA A 256 -13.54 -1.56 -10.47
N ALA A 257 -12.79 -1.22 -9.42
CA ALA A 257 -11.91 -0.07 -9.39
C ALA A 257 -10.68 -0.33 -8.51
N ILE A 258 -9.56 0.22 -8.96
CA ILE A 258 -8.29 0.30 -8.24
C ILE A 258 -7.96 1.79 -8.11
N VAL A 259 -7.72 2.27 -6.90
CA VAL A 259 -7.30 3.66 -6.62
C VAL A 259 -5.93 3.61 -5.97
N ARG A 260 -4.98 4.38 -6.49
CA ARG A 260 -3.59 4.42 -5.99
C ARG A 260 -3.34 5.73 -5.28
N ILE A 261 -3.03 5.68 -3.99
CA ILE A 261 -2.77 6.88 -3.19
C ILE A 261 -1.29 6.88 -2.79
N PRO A 262 -0.52 7.95 -3.06
CA PRO A 262 0.90 7.99 -2.71
C PRO A 262 1.11 7.92 -1.20
N THR A 263 2.24 7.32 -0.80
CA THR A 263 2.70 7.29 0.59
C THR A 263 4.09 7.93 0.74
N ASN A 264 4.44 8.30 1.97
CA ASN A 264 5.72 8.94 2.32
C ASN A 264 6.92 7.99 2.36
N TYR A 265 6.72 6.68 2.10
CA TYR A 265 7.79 5.68 2.01
C TYR A 265 8.19 5.38 0.56
N ASP A 266 7.96 6.29 -0.39
CA ASP A 266 8.50 6.20 -1.76
C ASP A 266 9.71 7.13 -1.91
N HIS A 267 10.75 6.71 -2.63
CA HIS A 267 11.89 7.58 -2.95
C HIS A 267 11.47 8.79 -3.78
N ASN A 268 10.39 8.65 -4.54
CA ASN A 268 9.76 9.71 -5.31
C ASN A 268 8.43 10.17 -4.67
N ALA A 269 8.30 10.03 -3.34
CA ALA A 269 7.09 10.46 -2.64
C ALA A 269 6.86 11.96 -2.84
N PRO A 270 5.64 12.38 -3.19
CA PRO A 270 5.29 13.79 -3.22
C PRO A 270 5.19 14.32 -1.78
N ASP A 271 5.29 15.65 -1.61
CA ASP A 271 5.29 16.30 -0.29
C ASP A 271 4.01 15.99 0.50
N PHE A 272 2.85 16.06 -0.17
CA PHE A 272 1.58 15.62 0.40
C PHE A 272 1.29 14.17 0.02
N ALA A 273 1.61 13.26 0.92
CA ALA A 273 1.37 11.82 0.80
C ALA A 273 0.80 11.22 2.09
N LEU A 274 0.24 10.02 2.02
CA LEU A 274 -0.21 9.30 3.21
C LEU A 274 0.97 8.75 4.01
N ASP A 275 0.81 8.69 5.33
CA ASP A 275 1.75 8.09 6.26
C ASP A 275 1.67 6.55 6.22
N ALA A 276 2.67 5.90 5.61
CA ALA A 276 2.72 4.45 5.47
C ALA A 276 2.82 3.71 6.80
N GLU A 277 3.54 4.27 7.78
CA GLU A 277 3.71 3.63 9.08
C GLU A 277 2.39 3.63 9.86
N LYS A 278 1.65 4.74 9.85
CA LYS A 278 0.31 4.80 10.46
C LYS A 278 -0.71 3.91 9.77
N ILE A 279 -0.62 3.78 8.45
CA ILE A 279 -1.43 2.80 7.69
C ILE A 279 -1.15 1.39 8.21
N LEU A 280 0.13 1.01 8.31
CA LEU A 280 0.54 -0.32 8.73
C LEU A 280 0.20 -0.58 10.21
N GLU A 281 0.31 0.44 11.06
CA GLU A 281 -0.13 0.40 12.46
C GLU A 281 -1.64 0.13 12.58
N GLU A 282 -2.47 0.80 11.77
CA GLU A 282 -3.91 0.57 11.78
C GLU A 282 -4.27 -0.81 11.22
N MET A 283 -3.59 -1.28 10.15
CA MET A 283 -3.75 -2.66 9.66
C MET A 283 -3.41 -3.68 10.76
N ALA A 284 -2.30 -3.46 11.47
CA ALA A 284 -1.87 -4.32 12.57
C ALA A 284 -2.88 -4.32 13.72
N SER A 285 -3.33 -3.14 14.15
CA SER A 285 -4.34 -2.97 15.19
C SER A 285 -5.66 -3.67 14.83
N LEU A 286 -6.14 -3.47 13.60
CA LEU A 286 -7.36 -4.10 13.14
C LEU A 286 -7.20 -5.62 13.08
N SER A 287 -6.10 -6.16 12.55
CA SER A 287 -5.87 -7.61 12.44
C SER A 287 -5.98 -8.39 13.76
N GLN A 288 -5.80 -7.69 14.89
CA GLN A 288 -5.92 -8.25 16.24
C GLN A 288 -7.20 -7.80 16.98
N SER A 289 -8.08 -7.05 16.33
CA SER A 289 -9.29 -6.50 16.93
C SER A 289 -10.28 -7.59 17.31
N ALA A 290 -10.83 -7.51 18.52
CA ALA A 290 -11.93 -8.38 18.96
C ALA A 290 -13.30 -8.00 18.35
N SER A 291 -13.35 -7.00 17.47
CA SER A 291 -14.60 -6.54 16.87
C SER A 291 -15.10 -7.54 15.83
N ALA A 292 -16.28 -8.12 16.07
CA ALA A 292 -16.90 -9.01 15.09
C ALA A 292 -17.31 -8.26 13.81
N TYR A 293 -17.26 -8.96 12.67
CA TYR A 293 -17.79 -8.43 11.42
C TYR A 293 -19.27 -8.08 11.56
N ASN A 294 -19.62 -6.85 11.18
CA ASN A 294 -20.98 -6.38 11.12
C ASN A 294 -21.25 -5.69 9.79
N TYR A 295 -22.15 -6.26 9.01
CA TYR A 295 -22.47 -5.79 7.67
C TYR A 295 -22.82 -4.28 7.58
N THR A 296 -23.48 -3.71 8.60
CA THR A 296 -23.93 -2.31 8.56
C THR A 296 -23.03 -1.36 9.34
N LYS A 297 -22.28 -1.85 10.34
CA LYS A 297 -21.50 -1.00 11.26
C LYS A 297 -19.99 -1.19 11.17
N PHE A 298 -19.52 -2.40 10.89
CA PHE A 298 -18.10 -2.76 10.94
C PHE A 298 -17.78 -3.87 9.92
N ASN A 299 -17.73 -3.49 8.65
CA ASN A 299 -17.49 -4.34 7.49
C ASN A 299 -16.15 -3.98 6.80
N CYS A 300 -15.82 -4.70 5.72
CA CYS A 300 -14.61 -4.49 4.91
C CYS A 300 -14.42 -3.04 4.45
N SER A 301 -15.48 -2.35 4.02
CA SER A 301 -15.39 -0.96 3.59
C SER A 301 -15.14 0.00 4.75
N THR A 302 -15.69 -0.26 5.94
CA THR A 302 -15.39 0.55 7.14
C THR A 302 -13.96 0.36 7.63
N THR A 303 -13.45 -0.88 7.63
CA THR A 303 -12.08 -1.16 8.08
C THR A 303 -11.07 -0.59 7.10
N ALA A 304 -11.27 -0.76 5.79
CA ALA A 304 -10.44 -0.12 4.77
C ALA A 304 -10.50 1.41 4.84
N THR A 305 -11.66 2.00 5.17
CA THR A 305 -11.78 3.46 5.43
C THR A 305 -10.93 3.89 6.63
N LYS A 306 -10.91 3.10 7.71
CA LYS A 306 -10.06 3.37 8.88
C LYS A 306 -8.58 3.37 8.50
N VAL A 307 -8.14 2.37 7.74
CA VAL A 307 -6.76 2.27 7.25
C VAL A 307 -6.36 3.50 6.43
N VAL A 308 -7.18 3.90 5.44
CA VAL A 308 -6.90 5.12 4.64
C VAL A 308 -6.85 6.36 5.54
N LYS A 309 -7.77 6.49 6.50
CA LYS A 309 -7.79 7.64 7.41
C LYS A 309 -6.59 7.70 8.35
N ALA A 310 -6.08 6.55 8.79
CA ALA A 310 -4.90 6.50 9.67
C ALA A 310 -3.66 7.07 8.97
N GLY A 311 -3.54 6.87 7.65
CA GLY A 311 -2.49 7.48 6.85
C GLY A 311 -2.60 9.00 6.69
N ILE A 312 -3.74 9.62 7.03
CA ILE A 312 -3.88 11.08 7.00
C ILE A 312 -3.39 11.64 8.34
N GLY A 313 -2.09 11.99 8.40
CA GLY A 313 -1.49 12.62 9.57
C GLY A 313 -2.16 13.95 9.94
N ASP A 314 -1.97 14.41 11.18
CA ASP A 314 -2.64 15.62 11.69
C ASP A 314 -2.28 16.87 10.88
N GLU A 315 -1.03 17.01 10.47
CA GLU A 315 -0.57 18.12 9.62
C GLU A 315 -1.24 18.09 8.25
N LEU A 316 -1.21 16.95 7.56
CA LEU A 316 -1.88 16.78 6.27
C LEU A 316 -3.38 17.06 6.39
N LYS A 317 -4.02 16.58 7.46
CA LYS A 317 -5.43 16.83 7.73
C LYS A 317 -5.71 18.32 7.91
N MET A 318 -4.88 19.05 8.66
CA MET A 318 -5.01 20.51 8.82
C MET A 318 -4.83 21.22 7.48
N THR A 319 -3.85 20.82 6.67
CA THR A 319 -3.63 21.40 5.33
C THR A 319 -4.84 21.18 4.41
N MET A 320 -5.39 19.97 4.39
CA MET A 320 -6.63 19.65 3.68
C MET A 320 -7.80 20.52 4.17
N GLU A 321 -7.97 20.68 5.48
CA GLU A 321 -9.05 21.51 6.05
C GLU A 321 -8.91 22.99 5.66
N VAL A 322 -7.67 23.52 5.64
CA VAL A 322 -7.37 24.89 5.18
C VAL A 322 -7.68 25.08 3.69
N ASP A 323 -7.47 24.06 2.86
CA ASP A 323 -7.85 24.08 1.44
C ASP A 323 -9.35 23.82 1.22
N GLY A 324 -10.11 23.59 2.30
CA GLY A 324 -11.57 23.41 2.28
C GLY A 324 -12.03 21.96 2.16
N PHE A 325 -11.11 21.00 2.30
CA PHE A 325 -11.39 19.56 2.28
C PHE A 325 -11.59 18.99 3.69
N ASP A 326 -12.82 18.57 4.01
CA ASP A 326 -13.16 17.94 5.30
C ASP A 326 -13.16 16.40 5.17
N VAL A 327 -12.11 15.77 5.70
CA VAL A 327 -11.94 14.30 5.70
C VAL A 327 -13.12 13.59 6.39
N GLY A 328 -13.64 14.16 7.48
CA GLY A 328 -14.73 13.57 8.25
C GLY A 328 -16.04 13.55 7.46
N LYS A 329 -16.36 14.65 6.77
CA LYS A 329 -17.50 14.73 5.86
C LYS A 329 -17.30 13.85 4.62
N ALA A 330 -16.08 13.79 4.08
CA ALA A 330 -15.76 12.98 2.91
C ALA A 330 -15.93 11.48 3.18
N ALA A 331 -15.56 11.02 4.38
CA ALA A 331 -15.69 9.62 4.82
C ALA A 331 -17.11 9.27 5.31
N LYS A 332 -18.01 10.25 5.48
CA LYS A 332 -19.33 10.01 6.06
C LYS A 332 -20.23 9.24 5.08
N ALA A 333 -20.58 8.02 5.46
CA ALA A 333 -21.60 7.22 4.80
C ALA A 333 -22.57 6.67 5.84
N PHE A 334 -23.88 6.60 5.52
CA PHE A 334 -24.87 6.00 6.42
C PHE A 334 -24.61 4.50 6.63
N ILE A 335 -24.21 3.81 5.55
CA ILE A 335 -23.66 2.45 5.55
C ILE A 335 -22.44 2.49 4.63
N SER A 336 -21.29 2.06 5.12
CA SER A 336 -20.09 1.98 4.29
C SER A 336 -20.21 0.81 3.33
N THR A 337 -19.99 1.09 2.05
CA THR A 337 -20.08 0.16 0.93
C THR A 337 -18.84 0.31 0.05
N PRO A 338 -18.52 -0.67 -0.82
CA PRO A 338 -17.40 -0.53 -1.76
C PRO A 338 -17.51 0.73 -2.62
N THR A 339 -18.75 1.15 -2.97
CA THR A 339 -19.00 2.37 -3.72
C THR A 339 -18.65 3.64 -2.93
N SER A 340 -19.09 3.75 -1.66
CA SER A 340 -18.77 4.93 -0.84
C SER A 340 -17.30 5.00 -0.49
N PHE A 341 -16.66 3.84 -0.24
CA PHE A 341 -15.23 3.78 0.03
C PHE A 341 -14.40 4.16 -1.22
N CYS A 342 -14.73 3.61 -2.39
CA CYS A 342 -14.09 4.02 -3.65
C CYS A 342 -14.20 5.54 -3.90
N ALA A 343 -15.38 6.12 -3.65
CA ALA A 343 -15.59 7.55 -3.79
C ALA A 343 -14.77 8.37 -2.78
N PHE A 344 -14.67 7.91 -1.53
CA PHE A 344 -13.81 8.52 -0.51
C PHE A 344 -12.34 8.47 -0.93
N SER A 345 -11.82 7.31 -1.32
CA SER A 345 -10.42 7.14 -1.73
C SER A 345 -10.05 7.98 -2.94
N LYS A 346 -10.96 8.12 -3.93
CA LYS A 346 -10.76 9.02 -5.07
C LYS A 346 -10.71 10.50 -4.66
N LYS A 347 -11.55 10.92 -3.70
CA LYS A 347 -11.51 12.28 -3.17
C LYS A 347 -10.17 12.57 -2.48
N ILE A 348 -9.66 11.62 -1.68
CA ILE A 348 -8.33 11.73 -1.08
C ILE A 348 -7.24 11.82 -2.15
N GLN A 349 -7.26 10.93 -3.14
CA GLN A 349 -6.30 10.97 -4.25
C GLN A 349 -6.31 12.32 -4.99
N SER A 350 -7.50 12.84 -5.33
CA SER A 350 -7.65 14.13 -5.99
C SER A 350 -7.12 15.29 -5.14
N GLU A 351 -7.40 15.26 -3.83
CA GLU A 351 -6.97 16.31 -2.91
C GLU A 351 -5.44 16.34 -2.77
N LEU A 352 -4.80 15.19 -2.59
CA LEU A 352 -3.33 15.11 -2.54
C LEU A 352 -2.71 15.62 -3.84
N LEU A 353 -3.25 15.24 -4.99
CA LEU A 353 -2.76 15.74 -6.28
C LEU A 353 -2.87 17.26 -6.38
N HIS A 354 -3.99 17.83 -5.93
CA HIS A 354 -4.24 19.26 -5.94
C HIS A 354 -3.27 20.02 -5.03
N LEU A 355 -3.06 19.54 -3.79
CA LEU A 355 -2.12 20.15 -2.84
C LEU A 355 -0.68 20.17 -3.40
N ASN A 356 -0.21 19.03 -3.95
CA ASN A 356 1.11 18.94 -4.54
C ASN A 356 1.27 19.87 -5.76
N THR A 357 0.28 19.89 -6.66
CA THR A 357 0.30 20.77 -7.84
C THR A 357 0.35 22.26 -7.45
N LYS A 358 -0.38 22.63 -6.39
CA LYS A 358 -0.41 24.01 -5.88
C LYS A 358 0.95 24.41 -5.29
N GLN A 359 1.61 23.49 -4.59
CA GLN A 359 2.94 23.71 -4.05
C GLN A 359 3.97 23.87 -5.17
N ASP A 360 4.00 22.98 -6.17
CA ASP A 360 4.91 23.06 -7.31
C ASP A 360 4.80 24.42 -8.04
N ILE A 361 3.58 24.91 -8.27
CA ILE A 361 3.34 26.22 -8.89
C ILE A 361 3.84 27.37 -8.01
N SER A 362 3.69 27.26 -6.69
CA SER A 362 4.17 28.28 -5.75
C SER A 362 5.70 28.35 -5.75
N GLU A 363 6.37 27.20 -5.75
CA GLU A 363 7.83 27.10 -5.76
C GLU A 363 8.43 27.61 -7.08
N GLN A 364 7.84 27.24 -8.23
CA GLN A 364 8.27 27.76 -9.53
C GLN A 364 8.16 29.27 -9.62
N ARG A 365 7.08 29.88 -9.10
CA ARG A 365 6.92 31.34 -9.08
C ARG A 365 7.96 32.03 -8.20
N GLN A 366 8.34 31.42 -7.08
CA GLN A 366 9.40 31.95 -6.20
C GLN A 366 10.78 31.84 -6.84
N MET A 367 11.03 30.86 -7.71
CA MET A 367 12.28 30.73 -8.46
C MET A 367 12.34 31.67 -9.68
N GLU A 368 11.20 32.04 -10.26
CA GLU A 368 11.12 32.96 -11.41
C GLU A 368 11.07 34.45 -11.02
N GLU A 369 10.79 34.79 -9.75
CA GLU A 369 10.95 36.16 -9.27
C GLU A 369 12.44 36.52 -9.19
N PRO A 370 12.91 37.56 -9.92
CA PRO A 370 14.29 38.01 -9.79
C PRO A 370 14.49 38.46 -8.34
N GLN A 371 15.56 37.98 -7.69
CA GLN A 371 16.01 38.51 -6.40
C GLN A 371 16.32 40.00 -6.57
N ILE A 372 15.31 40.84 -6.40
CA ILE A 372 15.48 42.28 -6.26
C ILE A 372 16.14 42.45 -4.89
N ALA A 373 17.46 42.58 -4.90
CA ALA A 373 18.21 43.05 -3.74
C ALA A 373 17.48 44.27 -3.15
N PRO A 374 17.33 44.36 -1.81
CA PRO A 374 16.54 45.41 -1.20
C PRO A 374 17.04 46.77 -1.67
N SER A 375 16.17 47.50 -2.36
CA SER A 375 16.45 48.74 -3.10
C SER A 375 16.69 49.95 -2.18
N ASN A 376 17.62 49.80 -1.23
CA ASN A 376 18.11 50.89 -0.41
C ASN A 376 18.96 51.88 -1.23
N GLU A 377 19.53 51.47 -2.38
CA GLU A 377 20.26 52.39 -3.27
C GLU A 377 19.34 53.32 -4.08
N PHE A 378 18.14 52.88 -4.47
CA PHE A 378 17.24 53.73 -5.26
C PHE A 378 16.61 54.83 -4.41
N LYS A 379 16.20 54.51 -3.16
CA LYS A 379 15.74 55.54 -2.21
C LYS A 379 16.85 56.51 -1.80
N ALA A 380 18.09 56.03 -1.66
CA ALA A 380 19.25 56.90 -1.39
C ALA A 380 19.53 57.85 -2.57
N ARG A 381 19.53 57.35 -3.82
CA ARG A 381 19.73 58.18 -5.02
C ARG A 381 18.59 59.17 -5.27
N LEU A 382 17.33 58.78 -4.99
CA LEU A 382 16.19 59.70 -5.13
C LEU A 382 16.22 60.82 -4.07
N GLY A 383 16.72 60.51 -2.86
CA GLY A 383 16.97 61.49 -1.80
C GLY A 383 18.06 62.51 -2.17
N GLU A 384 19.15 62.08 -2.80
CA GLU A 384 20.20 62.98 -3.27
C GLU A 384 19.75 63.88 -4.44
N ILE A 385 18.94 63.36 -5.36
CA ILE A 385 18.40 64.14 -6.49
C ILE A 385 17.42 65.21 -5.98
N THR A 386 16.55 64.88 -5.03
CA THR A 386 15.56 65.83 -4.49
C THR A 386 16.17 66.88 -3.56
N GLN A 387 17.31 66.60 -2.90
CA GLN A 387 18.04 67.60 -2.12
C GLN A 387 18.90 68.53 -2.98
N LYS A 388 19.41 68.09 -4.14
CA LYS A 388 20.12 68.97 -5.10
C LYS A 388 19.18 69.93 -5.82
N SER A 389 17.95 69.52 -6.15
CA SER A 389 16.99 70.40 -6.85
C SER A 389 16.41 71.50 -5.95
N ARG A 390 16.31 71.31 -4.62
CA ARG A 390 15.84 72.34 -3.68
C ARG A 390 16.85 73.45 -3.36
N LYS A 391 18.09 73.36 -3.86
CA LYS A 391 19.10 74.43 -3.72
C LYS A 391 19.24 75.35 -4.94
N ILE A 392 18.48 75.10 -6.02
CA ILE A 392 18.62 75.83 -7.29
C ILE A 392 17.38 76.68 -7.63
N GLU A 393 16.18 76.35 -7.14
CA GLU A 393 14.93 77.12 -7.39
C GLU A 393 14.70 78.27 -6.38
N GLY A 394 15.78 78.98 -6.04
CA GLY A 394 15.76 80.14 -5.16
C GLY A 394 16.27 81.41 -5.83
N GLN A 395 16.13 81.55 -7.15
CA GLN A 395 16.44 82.79 -7.86
C GLN A 395 15.78 82.82 -9.24
N GLU A 396 15.33 84.02 -9.61
CA GLU A 396 14.75 84.44 -10.90
C GLU A 396 13.24 84.26 -11.12
N LYS A 397 12.56 85.37 -10.81
CA LYS A 397 11.28 85.82 -11.37
C LYS A 397 11.40 86.15 -12.86
N VAL A 398 10.22 86.36 -13.45
CA VAL A 398 9.87 87.14 -14.66
C VAL A 398 9.61 86.24 -15.87
N ASP A 399 8.60 86.43 -16.70
CA ASP A 399 7.28 87.07 -16.70
C ASP A 399 6.69 86.72 -18.09
N VAL A 400 5.37 86.81 -18.23
CA VAL A 400 4.61 86.92 -19.48
C VAL A 400 4.48 85.69 -20.41
N GLY A 401 3.23 85.28 -20.64
CA GLY A 401 2.69 85.39 -22.00
C GLY A 401 2.21 84.13 -22.72
N PHE A 402 0.90 83.92 -22.67
CA PHE A 402 0.01 83.67 -23.81
C PHE A 402 0.08 82.35 -24.63
N ALA A 403 -1.08 81.66 -24.57
CA ALA A 403 -1.90 81.13 -25.66
C ALA A 403 -1.61 79.75 -26.29
N MET A 404 -2.59 78.88 -26.02
CA MET A 404 -3.26 77.89 -26.88
C MET A 404 -2.72 77.70 -28.32
N ARG A 405 -2.36 76.45 -28.62
CA ARG A 405 -3.25 75.52 -29.34
C ARG A 405 -2.85 74.08 -29.08
#